data_AF-A0A943EH91-F1
#
_entry.id   AF-A0A943EH91-F1
#
_cell.length_a   1.000
_cell.length_b   1.000
_cell.length_c   1.000
_cell.angle_alpha   90.00
_cell.angle_beta   90.00
_cell.angle_gamma   90.00
#
_symmetry.space_group_name_H-M   'P 1'
#
loop_
_entity.id
_entity.type
_entity.pdbx_description
1 polymer ?
#
loop_
_entity_poly.entity_id
_entity_poly.type
_entity_poly.pdbx_seq_one_letter_code
_entity_poly.pdbx_strand_id
1 'polypeptide(L)' 'MIKPTFTDEFKQGVVQYVLEYPDESKVTIAKQFGIADSTVNKLLKDASNNNGVINSSDEAKEIARLKKN' A
#
# COMPACT_ATOMS: atom_id res chain seq x y z
N MET A 1 -13.85 18.50 13.04
CA MET A 1 -12.63 18.45 12.22
C MET A 1 -12.61 17.11 11.50
N ILE A 2 -12.83 17.09 10.19
CA ILE A 2 -12.74 15.86 9.40
C ILE A 2 -11.24 15.65 9.19
N LYS A 3 -10.65 14.63 9.81
CA LYS A 3 -9.28 14.25 9.47
C LYS A 3 -9.32 13.78 8.01
N PRO A 4 -8.45 14.28 7.12
CA PRO A 4 -8.33 13.70 5.80
C PRO A 4 -7.89 12.24 5.97
N THR A 5 -8.82 11.33 5.70
CA THR A 5 -8.56 9.89 5.68
C THR A 5 -8.12 9.54 4.27
N PHE A 6 -6.93 8.97 4.11
CA PHE A 6 -6.52 8.42 2.83
C PHE A 6 -7.51 7.35 2.35
N THR A 7 -7.83 7.34 1.06
CA THR A 7 -8.67 6.30 0.46
C THR A 7 -7.98 4.94 0.55
N ASP A 8 -8.76 3.86 0.59
CA ASP A 8 -8.19 2.52 0.70
C ASP A 8 -7.38 2.14 -0.56
N GLU A 9 -7.75 2.67 -1.72
CA GLU A 9 -6.97 2.60 -2.97
C GLU A 9 -5.57 3.21 -2.82
N PHE A 10 -5.48 4.42 -2.24
CA PHE A 10 -4.19 5.06 -2.00
C PHE A 10 -3.33 4.24 -1.03
N LYS A 11 -3.95 3.71 0.03
CA LYS A 11 -3.26 2.86 1.01
C LYS A 11 -2.72 1.58 0.36
N GLN A 12 -3.54 0.94 -0.48
CA GLN A 12 -3.16 -0.27 -1.21
C GLN A 12 -2.03 0.01 -2.20
N GLY A 13 -2.09 1.13 -2.93
CA GLY A 13 -1.03 1.55 -3.85
C GLY A 13 0.33 1.73 -3.16
N VAL A 14 0.35 2.37 -1.97
CA VAL A 14 1.59 2.53 -1.20
C VAL A 14 2.14 1.18 -0.72
N VAL A 15 1.29 0.30 -0.20
CA VAL A 15 1.70 -1.03 0.27
C VAL A 15 2.26 -1.87 -0.89
N GLN A 16 1.55 -1.88 -2.02
CA GLN A 16 1.97 -2.63 -3.21
C GLN A 16 3.29 -2.10 -3.75
N TYR A 17 3.47 -0.78 -3.82
CA TYR A 17 4.73 -0.18 -4.26
C TYR A 17 5.91 -0.61 -3.36
N VAL A 18 5.74 -0.60 -2.04
CA VAL A 18 6.80 -1.07 -1.12
C VAL A 18 7.14 -2.56 -1.34
N LEU A 19 6.14 -3.38 -1.67
CA LEU A 19 6.33 -4.81 -1.93
C LEU A 19 6.99 -5.06 -3.30
N GLU A 20 6.70 -4.22 -4.30
CA GLU A 20 7.31 -4.28 -5.64
C GLU A 20 8.76 -3.76 -5.65
N TYR A 21 9.08 -2.78 -4.80
CA TYR A 21 10.40 -2.15 -4.70
C TYR A 21 11.02 -2.35 -3.31
N PRO A 22 11.39 -3.57 -2.91
CA PRO A 22 11.95 -3.85 -1.59
C PRO A 22 13.32 -3.19 -1.34
N ASP A 23 14.04 -2.86 -2.42
CA ASP A 23 15.34 -2.17 -2.37
C ASP A 23 15.20 -0.66 -2.15
N GLU A 24 14.01 -0.10 -2.36
CA GLU A 24 13.74 1.31 -2.08
C GLU A 24 13.55 1.54 -0.58
N SER A 25 14.21 2.59 -0.07
CA SER A 25 14.01 3.01 1.32
C SER A 25 12.58 3.52 1.52
N LYS A 26 11.94 3.10 2.62
CA LYS A 26 10.64 3.61 3.05
C LYS A 26 10.58 5.13 3.11
N VAL A 27 11.71 5.79 3.39
CA VAL A 27 11.82 7.25 3.44
C VAL A 27 11.73 7.88 2.06
N THR A 28 12.29 7.22 1.04
CA THR A 28 12.17 7.66 -0.35
C THR A 28 10.73 7.51 -0.83
N ILE A 29 10.13 6.36 -0.55
CA ILE A 29 8.73 6.07 -0.86
C ILE A 29 7.81 7.10 -0.17
N ALA A 30 7.98 7.35 1.13
CA ALA A 30 7.20 8.34 1.87
C ALA A 30 7.26 9.75 1.23
N LYS A 31 8.46 10.18 0.81
CA LYS A 31 8.64 11.45 0.09
C LYS A 31 7.93 11.46 -1.27
N GLN A 32 8.01 10.37 -2.03
CA GLN A 32 7.38 10.27 -3.35
C GLN A 32 5.84 10.34 -3.27
N PHE A 33 5.27 9.72 -2.24
CA PHE A 33 3.82 9.74 -1.98
C PHE A 33 3.36 10.96 -1.17
N GLY A 34 4.29 11.83 -0.73
CA GLY A 34 3.96 13.02 0.05
C GLY A 34 3.39 12.72 1.45
N ILE A 35 3.75 11.58 2.04
CA ILE A 35 3.26 11.13 3.34
C ILE A 35 4.40 11.02 4.35
N ALA A 36 4.05 10.98 5.64
CA ALA A 36 5.02 10.73 6.69
C ALA A 36 5.49 9.26 6.70
N ASP A 37 6.73 9.02 7.11
CA ASP A 37 7.30 7.67 7.28
C ASP A 37 6.46 6.80 8.25
N SER A 38 5.89 7.44 9.28
CA SER A 38 5.00 6.78 10.24
C SER A 38 3.72 6.28 9.58
N THR A 39 3.23 6.97 8.55
CA THR A 39 2.08 6.54 7.75
C THR A 39 2.41 5.28 6.97
N VAL A 40 3.54 5.25 6.24
CA VAL A 40 3.98 4.06 5.49
C VAL A 40 4.09 2.84 6.41
N ASN A 41 4.72 3.00 7.58
CA ASN A 41 4.84 1.90 8.54
C ASN A 41 3.48 1.43 9.08
N LYS A 42 2.51 2.34 9.26
CA LYS A 42 1.16 1.96 9.67
C LYS A 42 0.45 1.17 8.58
N LEU A 43 0.53 1.62 7.33
CA LEU A 43 -0.07 0.94 6.17
C LEU A 43 0.49 -0.47 5.98
N LEU A 44 1.81 -0.63 6.11
CA LEU A 44 2.46 -1.95 6.04
C LEU A 44 2.02 -2.89 7.16
N LYS A 45 1.82 -2.37 8.39
CA LYS A 45 1.29 -3.16 9.51
C LYS A 45 -0.16 -3.58 9.26
N ASP A 46 -0.99 -2.63 8.81
CA ASP A 46 -2.40 -2.87 8.51
C ASP A 46 -2.55 -3.91 7.38
N ALA A 47 -1.68 -3.86 6.37
CA ALA A 47 -1.62 -4.82 5.27
C ALA A 47 -1.06 -6.18 5.71
N SER A 48 -0.01 -6.21 6.53
CA SER A 48 0.57 -7.46 7.05
C SER A 48 -0.45 -8.29 7.83
N ASN A 49 -1.39 -7.63 8.52
CA ASN A 49 -2.46 -8.30 9.25
C ASN A 49 -3.56 -8.87 8.32
N ASN A 50 -3.62 -8.42 7.07
CA ASN A 50 -4.60 -8.83 6.06
C ASN A 50 -3.93 -9.46 4.82
N ASN A 51 -2.75 -10.07 4.98
CA ASN A 51 -2.02 -10.75 3.90
C ASN A 51 -1.72 -9.86 2.67
N GLY A 52 -1.42 -8.58 2.90
CA GLY A 52 -1.06 -7.62 1.85
C GLY A 52 -2.24 -6.87 1.22
N VAL A 53 -3.46 -7.06 1.75
CA VAL A 53 -4.68 -6.48 1.18
C VAL A 53 -5.30 -5.47 2.16
N ILE A 54 -5.22 -4.19 1.83
CA ILE A 54 -6.07 -3.14 2.38
C ILE A 54 -7.33 -3.15 1.51
N ASN A 55 -8.41 -3.78 1.99
CA ASN A 55 -9.60 -4.10 1.20
C ASN A 55 -10.17 -2.89 0.41
N SER A 56 -9.92 -2.86 -0.91
CA SER A 56 -10.83 -2.35 -1.93
C SER A 56 -11.27 -3.53 -2.80
N SER A 57 -12.56 -3.84 -2.74
CA SER A 57 -13.17 -5.15 -2.94
C SER A 57 -13.07 -5.78 -4.35
N ASP A 58 -12.55 -5.12 -5.39
CA ASP A 58 -12.70 -5.64 -6.76
C ASP A 58 -11.46 -5.64 -7.67
N GLU A 59 -10.39 -4.92 -7.36
CA GLU A 59 -9.21 -4.84 -8.26
C GLU A 59 -8.15 -5.94 -8.03
N ALA A 60 -8.16 -6.58 -6.85
CA ALA A 60 -7.19 -7.64 -6.50
C ALA A 60 -7.33 -8.94 -7.32
N LYS A 61 -8.41 -9.10 -8.09
CA LYS A 61 -8.63 -10.27 -8.95
C LYS A 61 -7.81 -10.22 -10.24
N GLU A 62 -7.37 -9.04 -10.69
CA GLU A 62 -6.64 -8.88 -11.96
C GLU A 62 -5.17 -9.32 -11.83
N ILE A 63 -4.51 -9.02 -10.71
CA ILE A 63 -3.08 -9.36 -10.48
C ILE A 63 -2.88 -10.87 -10.29
N ALA A 64 -3.87 -11.58 -9.73
CA ALA A 64 -3.81 -13.04 -9.59
C ALA A 64 -3.86 -13.77 -10.96
N ARG A 65 -4.43 -13.13 -12.00
CA ARG A 65 -4.57 -13.73 -13.33
C ARG A 65 -3.27 -13.69 -14.14
N LEU A 66 -2.32 -12.81 -13.80
CA LEU A 66 -1.03 -12.64 -14.48
C LEU A 66 0.05 -13.66 -14.06
N LYS A 67 -0.15 -14.43 -12.99
CA LYS A 67 0.82 -15.44 -12.50
C LYS A 67 0.65 -16.84 -13.12
N LYS A 68 -0.25 -17.04 -14.10
CA LYS A 68 -0.55 -18.35 -14.70
C LYS A 68 -0.23 -18.42 -16.21
N ASN A 69 0.91 -17.89 -16.63
CA ASN A 69 1.49 -18.17 -17.94
C ASN A 69 2.90 -18.72 -17.78
#